data_AF-D7LIV7-F1
#
_entry.id   AF-D7LIV7-F1
#
_cell.length_a   1.000
_cell.length_b   1.000
_cell.length_c   1.000
_cell.angle_alpha   90.00
_cell.angle_beta   90.00
_cell.angle_gamma   90.00
#
_symmetry.space_group_name_H-M   'P 1'
#
loop_
_entity.id
_entity.type
_entity.pdbx_description
1 polymer ?
#
loop_
_entity_poly.entity_id
_entity_poly.type
_entity_poly.pdbx_seq_one_letter_code
_entity_poly.pdbx_strand_id
1 'polypeptide(L)'
;MASEQRQQQLEIQSKNYALKELKEENKILLCDLNTMDPNVRGYFQAEQARILQKRSDQQKNQLAQPPSTSFGSFGQYFNDIGGPESNLPEY
;
A
#
# COMPACT_ATOMS: atom_id res chain seq x y z
N MET A 1 6.30 11.80 -28.66
CA MET A 1 7.66 11.36 -28.29
C MET A 1 8.30 12.21 -27.17
N ALA A 2 8.71 13.47 -27.36
CA ALA A 2 9.36 14.24 -26.28
C ALA A 2 8.44 14.60 -25.09
N SER A 3 7.14 14.79 -25.34
CA SER A 3 6.12 15.06 -24.31
C SER A 3 5.77 13.83 -23.46
N GLU A 4 5.70 12.65 -24.09
CA GLU A 4 5.38 11.39 -23.41
C GLU A 4 6.52 10.94 -22.49
N GLN A 5 7.77 11.09 -22.92
CA GLN A 5 8.94 10.81 -22.07
C GLN A 5 8.96 11.72 -20.84
N ARG A 6 8.64 13.01 -21.00
CA ARG A 6 8.52 13.94 -19.87
C ARG A 6 7.41 13.52 -18.91
N GLN A 7 6.26 13.11 -19.43
CA GLN A 7 5.15 12.65 -18.60
C GLN A 7 5.52 11.40 -17.80
N GLN A 8 6.18 10.43 -18.43
CA GLN A 8 6.66 9.22 -17.75
C GLN A 8 7.68 9.53 -16.66
N GLN A 9 8.60 10.47 -16.91
CA GLN A 9 9.57 10.90 -15.91
C GLN A 9 8.90 11.54 -14.69
N LEU A 10 7.88 12.37 -14.90
CA LEU A 10 7.11 12.99 -13.80
C LEU A 10 6.34 11.94 -13.00
N GLU A 11 5.74 10.95 -13.66
CA GLU A 11 5.04 9.85 -13.00
C GLU A 11 5.99 9.01 -12.14
N ILE A 12 7.17 8.66 -12.68
CA ILE A 12 8.20 7.92 -11.94
C ILE A 12 8.67 8.72 -10.72
N GLN A 13 8.91 10.03 -10.87
CA GLN A 13 9.29 10.88 -9.74
C GLN A 13 8.20 10.89 -8.67
N SER A 14 6.94 11.06 -9.05
CA SER A 14 5.80 11.03 -8.13
C SER A 14 5.73 9.70 -7.36
N LYS A 15 5.87 8.56 -8.05
CA LYS A 15 5.88 7.23 -7.42
C LYS A 15 7.06 7.05 -6.46
N ASN A 16 8.24 7.54 -6.83
CA ASN A 16 9.42 7.50 -5.97
C ASN A 16 9.24 8.32 -4.68
N TYR A 17 8.63 9.50 -4.78
CA TYR A 17 8.32 10.30 -3.59
C TYR A 17 7.32 9.60 -2.67
N ALA A 18 6.24 9.04 -3.23
CA ALA A 18 5.26 8.28 -2.46
C ALA A 18 5.91 7.06 -1.75
N LEU A 19 6.78 6.34 -2.46
CA LEU A 19 7.52 5.21 -1.88
C LEU A 19 8.46 5.65 -0.75
N LYS A 20 9.14 6.79 -0.91
CA LYS A 20 10.03 7.35 0.11
C LYS A 20 9.25 7.74 1.38
N GLU A 21 8.10 8.38 1.22
CA GLU A 21 7.21 8.73 2.33
C GLU A 21 6.73 7.47 3.06
N LEU A 22 6.23 6.48 2.32
CA LEU A 22 5.77 5.21 2.89
C LEU A 22 6.87 4.49 3.67
N LYS A 23 8.10 4.50 3.16
CA LYS A 23 9.26 3.91 3.83
C LYS A 23 9.57 4.60 5.15
N GLU A 24 9.51 5.93 5.20
CA GLU A 24 9.79 6.68 6.42
C GLU A 24 8.71 6.46 7.48
N GLU A 25 7.44 6.47 7.08
CA GLU A 25 6.33 6.12 7.98
C GLU A 25 6.47 4.69 8.53
N ASN A 26 6.86 3.73 7.69
CA ASN A 26 7.06 2.35 8.14
C ASN A 26 8.21 2.21 9.14
N LYS A 27 9.27 3.01 9.04
CA LYS A 27 10.31 3.02 10.06
C LYS A 27 9.74 3.42 11.40
N ILE A 28 8.95 4.49 11.45
CA ILE A 28 8.33 5.00 12.68
C ILE A 28 7.37 3.95 13.27
N LEU A 29 6.57 3.29 12.43
CA LEU A 29 5.66 2.22 12.87
C LEU A 29 6.38 0.98 13.41
N LEU A 30 7.54 0.64 12.86
CA LEU A 30 8.32 -0.53 13.28
C LEU A 30 9.30 -0.23 14.42
N CYS A 31 9.42 1.02 14.86
CA CYS A 31 10.22 1.37 16.03
C CYS A 31 9.61 0.79 17.31
N ASP A 32 10.41 0.03 18.06
CA ASP A 32 10.02 -0.47 19.38
C ASP A 32 10.19 0.63 20.44
N LEU A 33 9.06 1.17 20.88
CA LEU A 33 8.96 2.22 21.89
C LEU A 33 9.54 1.82 23.25
N ASN A 34 9.65 0.53 23.57
CA ASN A 34 10.18 0.07 24.86
C ASN A 34 11.70 0.26 24.96
N THR A 35 12.37 0.36 23.82
CA THR A 35 13.83 0.57 23.73
C THR A 35 14.20 2.07 23.71
N MET A 36 13.22 2.96 23.66
CA MET A 36 13.42 4.40 23.52
C MET A 36 13.47 5.13 24.86
N ASP A 37 14.18 6.27 24.85
CA ASP A 37 14.19 7.20 25.97
C ASP A 37 12.74 7.68 26.27
N PRO A 38 12.29 7.65 27.55
CA PRO A 38 10.95 8.06 27.95
C PRO A 38 10.52 9.45 27.45
N ASN A 39 11.46 10.38 27.31
CA ASN A 39 11.20 11.77 26.92
C ASN A 39 10.85 11.90 25.44
N VAL A 40 11.31 10.99 24.59
CA VAL A 40 10.98 10.98 23.14
C VAL A 40 9.95 9.92 22.78
N ARG A 41 9.72 8.94 23.65
CA ARG A 41 8.74 7.86 23.45
C ARG A 41 7.33 8.39 23.18
N GLY A 42 6.90 9.42 23.91
CA GLY A 42 5.56 10.02 23.73
C GLY A 42 5.37 10.62 22.33
N TYR A 43 6.42 11.21 21.76
CA TYR A 43 6.40 11.73 20.40
C TYR A 43 6.22 10.60 19.37
N PHE A 44 7.01 9.53 19.47
CA PHE A 44 6.90 8.41 18.54
C PHE A 44 5.55 7.69 18.66
N GLN A 45 5.00 7.56 19.86
CA GLN A 45 3.66 7.01 20.07
C GLN A 45 2.57 7.84 19.36
N ALA A 46 2.62 9.16 19.51
CA ALA A 46 1.70 10.06 18.83
C ALA A 46 1.86 9.97 17.30
N GLU A 47 3.09 9.88 16.82
CA GLU A 47 3.38 9.80 15.39
C GLU A 47 2.91 8.47 14.78
N GLN A 48 3.08 7.34 15.49
CA GLN A 48 2.52 6.05 15.08
C GLN A 48 0.99 6.11 14.94
N ALA A 49 0.31 6.70 15.93
CA ALA A 49 -1.14 6.88 15.89
C ALA A 49 -1.58 7.75 14.70
N ARG A 50 -0.88 8.87 14.46
CA ARG A 50 -1.12 9.78 13.33
C ARG A 50 -0.97 9.08 11.98
N ILE A 51 0.08 8.27 11.81
CA ILE A 51 0.34 7.50 10.59
C ILE A 51 -0.77 6.48 10.34
N LEU A 52 -1.18 5.71 11.36
CA LEU A 52 -2.26 4.74 11.24
C LEU A 52 -3.58 5.39 10.85
N GLN A 53 -3.91 6.54 11.45
CA GLN A 53 -5.09 7.31 11.10
C GLN A 53 -5.03 7.77 9.63
N LYS A 54 -3.91 8.40 9.22
CA LYS A 54 -3.71 8.84 7.83
C LYS A 54 -3.94 7.70 6.83
N ARG A 55 -3.41 6.49 7.10
CA ARG A 55 -3.58 5.32 6.24
C ARG A 55 -5.02 4.83 6.20
N SER A 56 -5.73 4.85 7.33
CA SER A 56 -7.17 4.53 7.38
C SER A 56 -7.99 5.48 6.51
N ASP A 57 -7.71 6.78 6.59
CA ASP A 57 -8.40 7.80 5.80
C ASP A 57 -8.09 7.67 4.30
N GLN A 58 -6.82 7.38 3.95
CA GLN A 58 -6.44 7.07 2.57
C GLN A 58 -7.14 5.83 2.02
N GLN A 59 -7.33 4.77 2.84
CA GLN A 59 -8.07 3.58 2.39
C GLN A 59 -9.56 3.88 2.16
N LYS A 60 -10.19 4.65 3.06
CA LYS A 60 -11.58 5.09 2.88
C LYS A 60 -11.77 5.93 1.61
N ASN A 61 -10.83 6.83 1.32
CA ASN A 61 -10.89 7.65 0.11
C ASN A 61 -10.64 6.86 -1.17
N GLN A 62 -9.86 5.77 -1.13
CA GLN A 62 -9.68 4.86 -2.27
C GLN A 62 -10.93 4.02 -2.55
N LEU A 63 -11.70 3.64 -1.53
CA LEU A 63 -12.98 2.93 -1.67
C LEU A 63 -14.12 3.82 -2.21
N ALA A 64 -13.99 5.14 -2.11
CA ALA A 64 -14.98 6.10 -2.61
C ALA A 64 -14.84 6.44 -4.11
N GLN A 65 -13.79 5.97 -4.78
CA GLN A 65 -13.69 6.00 -6.24
C GLN A 65 -14.36 4.75 -6.82
N PRO A 66 -15.14 4.85 -7.93
CA PRO A 66 -15.61 3.65 -8.61
C PRO A 66 -14.40 2.78 -8.94
N PRO A 67 -14.50 1.43 -8.85
CA PRO A 67 -13.37 0.55 -9.05
C PRO A 67 -12.79 0.79 -10.44
N SER A 68 -11.71 1.56 -10.52
CA SER A 68 -10.91 1.63 -11.72
C SER A 68 -10.23 0.27 -11.78
N THR A 69 -10.72 -0.58 -12.68
CA THR A 69 -10.23 -1.93 -12.96
C THR A 69 -8.76 -1.86 -13.41
N SER A 70 -7.84 -1.73 -12.45
CA SER A 70 -6.41 -1.91 -12.62
C SER A 70 -5.87 -2.96 -11.64
N PHE A 71 -6.73 -3.91 -11.26
CA PHE A 71 -6.32 -5.23 -10.79
C PHE A 71 -6.17 -6.22 -11.98
N GLY A 72 -5.98 -5.70 -13.19
CA GLY A 72 -6.12 -6.45 -14.45
C GLY A 72 -4.96 -7.38 -14.83
N SER A 73 -3.94 -7.57 -13.97
CA SER A 73 -2.78 -8.40 -14.35
C SER A 73 -2.42 -9.51 -13.37
N PHE A 74 -2.59 -9.34 -12.06
CA PHE A 74 -2.19 -10.38 -11.08
C PHE A 74 -3.33 -11.33 -10.67
N GLY A 75 -4.59 -10.88 -10.77
CA GLY A 75 -5.76 -11.68 -10.40
C GLY A 75 -6.14 -12.77 -11.42
N GLN A 76 -5.68 -12.65 -12.67
CA GLN A 76 -6.00 -13.61 -13.73
C GLN A 76 -5.37 -14.99 -13.51
N TYR A 77 -4.22 -15.07 -12.82
CA TYR A 77 -3.53 -16.34 -12.58
C TYR A 77 -4.24 -17.27 -11.59
N PHE A 78 -5.16 -16.73 -10.78
CA PHE A 78 -5.84 -17.48 -9.72
C PHE A 78 -7.31 -17.80 -10.06
N ASN A 79 -7.82 -17.32 -11.21
CA ASN A 79 -9.19 -17.58 -11.65
C ASN A 79 -9.42 -19.06 -12.01
N ASP A 80 -8.37 -19.81 -12.36
CA ASP A 80 -8.48 -21.23 -12.72
C ASP A 80 -8.38 -22.19 -11.53
N ILE A 81 -8.11 -21.70 -10.31
CA ILE A 81 -8.01 -22.55 -9.11
C ILE A 81 -9.38 -22.79 -8.47
N GLY A 82 -10.41 -22.06 -8.92
CA GLY A 82 -11.81 -22.20 -8.49
C GLY A 82 -12.73 -22.64 -9.63
N GLY A 83 -12.32 -23.64 -10.42
CA GLY A 83 -13.11 -24.13 -11.55
C GLY A 83 -14.52 -24.62 -11.15
N PRO A 84 -15.55 -24.42 -12.00
CA PRO A 84 -16.89 -24.93 -11.79
C PRO A 84 -17.00 -26.38 -12.30
N GLU A 85 -16.19 -27.31 -11.79
CA GLU A 85 -16.36 -28.73 -12.08
C GLU A 85 -15.75 -29.58 -10.96
N SER A 86 -16.59 -30.06 -10.05
CA SER A 86 -16.27 -31.18 -9.18
C SER A 86 -16.23 -32.47 -10.02
N ASN A 87 -15.13 -32.69 -10.72
CA ASN A 87 -14.78 -33.98 -11.33
C ASN A 87 -13.50 -34.52 -10.68
N LEU A 88 -13.57 -34.78 -9.37
CA LEU A 88 -12.56 -35.61 -8.71
C LEU A 88 -12.93 -37.09 -8.94
N PRO A 89 -12.00 -37.97 -9.36
CA PRO A 89 -12.26 -39.40 -9.41
C PRO A 89 -12.54 -39.92 -8.01
N GLU A 90 -13.57 -40.76 -7.89
CA GLU A 90 -13.87 -41.51 -6.68
C GLU A 90 -12.71 -42.51 -6.44
N TYR A 91 -11.98 -42.33 -5.34
CA TYR A 91 -10.99 -43.27 -4.83
C TYR A 91 -11.43 -43.80 -3.48
#